data_AF-A0A7V6NI25-F1
#
_entry.id   AF-A0A7V6NI25-F1
#
_cell.length_a   1.000
_cell.length_b   1.000
_cell.length_c   1.000
_cell.angle_alpha   90.00
_cell.angle_beta   90.00
_cell.angle_gamma   90.00
#
_symmetry.space_group_name_H-M   'P 1'
#
loop_
_entity.id
_entity.type
_entity.pdbx_description
1 polymer ?
#
loop_
_entity_poly.entity_id
_entity_poly.type
_entity_poly.pdbx_seq_one_letter_code
_entity_poly.pdbx_strand_id
1 'polypeptide(L)'
;MSHKENNLIVKLPADTSFLDEIEELLKIETYLRKKGGITSNQTIEDIKVKKGREVGERKKRIKSLINDALKAAEIYVNSQKLDIKEKDPNERINEGLKMLIDCNYMKLSYIDTFIESENDLRDVLYKDEVQMRIEKPNKLALDEVLDFIERNTIRNIPVTMKSVTDTFQKAPYGWNEEDIEGLIARLFRVQKIKLQLHSEYLQIDDRELVRYITKRDYAEKLLVEARPIIPQVLINAVKDIVKEVFGRSAFPSDEDGLKDSIADIMENENSQISKLLDHYKYADYPGRDILEEGKKVFNKILRKGDTKDFFEEIQKNKAELLDYGEYAVDVKKFFDEEGKQKEIFDRALRMVKIYKKNKTYVLDKTAIEAYEQIARIVNSSEPYREIYKLPELVDNFIDIFWELLEQECNPIRKVIQTDYDKVKEEMAAYNASDMLKDKIMNGYDDLLNRLDSANNFYEAVAMKEESDRLKLRYITAVTREAEQKEAAAGEGAGEVVIPPKKKTVSLSIAKMFRGTRNIESKADIDKLLAEIKARLESELKEDTVIKLV
;
A
#
# COMPACT_ATOMS: atom_id res chain seq x y z
N MET A 1 -15.86 -41.30 52.36
CA MET A 1 -15.97 -39.93 52.92
C MET A 1 -14.70 -39.11 52.64
N SER A 2 -13.47 -39.66 52.71
CA SER A 2 -12.22 -38.92 52.42
C SER A 2 -12.08 -38.37 50.98
N HIS A 3 -12.47 -39.12 49.93
CA HIS A 3 -12.27 -38.71 48.53
C HIS A 3 -13.04 -37.45 48.08
N LYS A 4 -14.12 -37.07 48.77
CA LYS A 4 -14.97 -35.94 48.35
C LYS A 4 -14.67 -34.63 49.10
N GLU A 5 -13.94 -34.70 50.21
CA GLU A 5 -13.86 -33.57 51.16
C GLU A 5 -12.42 -33.05 51.39
N ASN A 6 -11.42 -33.46 50.61
CA ASN A 6 -10.03 -32.97 50.73
C ASN A 6 -9.51 -32.96 52.18
N ASN A 7 -9.79 -34.04 52.92
CA ASN A 7 -9.54 -34.12 54.36
C ASN A 7 -8.40 -35.10 54.68
N LEU A 8 -7.52 -34.67 55.58
CA LEU A 8 -6.58 -35.54 56.30
C LEU A 8 -7.32 -36.21 57.47
N ILE A 9 -7.40 -37.54 57.47
CA ILE A 9 -8.05 -38.28 58.55
C ILE A 9 -6.99 -38.82 59.50
N VAL A 10 -7.02 -38.34 60.75
CA VAL A 10 -6.19 -38.86 61.84
C VAL A 10 -7.04 -39.80 62.69
N LYS A 11 -6.83 -41.11 62.52
CA LYS A 11 -7.54 -42.14 63.26
C LYS A 11 -6.75 -42.47 64.53
N LEU A 12 -7.26 -42.00 65.66
CA LEU A 12 -6.69 -42.30 66.97
C LEU A 12 -6.78 -43.80 67.30
N PRO A 13 -5.86 -44.33 68.13
CA PRO A 13 -5.91 -45.69 68.65
C PRO A 13 -7.21 -45.99 69.40
N ALA A 14 -7.52 -47.28 69.56
CA ALA A 14 -8.71 -47.72 70.29
C ALA A 14 -8.66 -47.46 71.81
N ASP A 15 -7.49 -47.13 72.35
CA ASP A 15 -7.33 -46.80 73.78
C ASP A 15 -7.96 -45.43 74.08
N THR A 16 -9.04 -45.45 74.87
CA THR A 16 -9.82 -44.27 75.27
C THR A 16 -9.45 -43.74 76.65
N SER A 17 -8.34 -44.18 77.25
CA SER A 17 -7.93 -43.77 78.62
C SER A 17 -7.83 -42.24 78.80
N PHE A 18 -7.55 -41.50 77.73
CA PHE A 18 -7.55 -40.04 77.76
C PHE A 18 -8.96 -39.44 77.92
N LEU A 19 -10.00 -40.09 77.39
CA LEU A 19 -11.40 -39.67 77.54
C LEU A 19 -11.85 -39.83 79.01
N ASP A 20 -11.47 -40.93 79.64
CA ASP A 20 -11.78 -41.17 81.07
C ASP A 20 -11.11 -40.11 81.95
N GLU A 21 -9.84 -39.78 81.69
CA GLU A 21 -9.13 -38.71 82.39
C GLU A 21 -9.75 -37.31 82.15
N ILE A 22 -10.23 -37.04 80.93
CA ILE A 22 -10.98 -35.81 80.62
C ILE A 22 -12.29 -35.77 81.41
N GLU A 23 -13.04 -36.87 81.48
CA GLU A 23 -14.30 -36.94 82.22
C GLU A 23 -14.08 -36.68 83.71
N GLU A 24 -13.08 -37.32 84.32
CA GLU A 24 -12.72 -37.11 85.73
C GLU A 24 -12.25 -35.68 86.00
N LEU A 25 -11.47 -35.10 85.11
CA LEU A 25 -11.10 -33.68 85.19
C LEU A 25 -12.34 -32.78 85.18
N LEU A 26 -13.28 -33.01 84.26
CA LEU A 26 -14.52 -32.21 84.15
C LEU A 26 -15.41 -32.36 85.39
N LYS A 27 -15.46 -33.55 86.01
CA LYS A 27 -16.13 -33.77 87.29
C LYS A 27 -15.50 -32.93 88.41
N ILE A 28 -14.16 -32.88 88.49
CA ILE A 28 -13.45 -32.09 89.50
C ILE A 28 -13.63 -30.59 89.26
N GLU A 29 -13.50 -30.11 88.03
CA GLU A 29 -13.74 -28.70 87.68
C GLU A 29 -15.19 -28.30 88.00
N THR A 30 -16.16 -29.17 87.72
CA THR A 30 -17.56 -28.96 88.07
C THR A 30 -17.76 -28.87 89.58
N TYR A 31 -17.11 -29.73 90.35
CA TYR A 31 -17.14 -29.71 91.82
C TYR A 31 -16.55 -28.40 92.37
N LEU A 32 -15.35 -28.01 91.91
CA LEU A 32 -14.67 -26.78 92.33
C LEU A 32 -15.52 -25.54 92.00
N ARG A 33 -16.12 -25.48 90.81
CA ARG A 33 -17.03 -24.40 90.41
C ARG A 33 -18.26 -24.31 91.32
N LYS A 34 -18.91 -25.44 91.62
CA LYS A 34 -20.10 -25.48 92.49
C LYS A 34 -19.81 -25.10 93.94
N LYS A 35 -18.58 -25.33 94.43
CA LYS A 35 -18.17 -25.07 95.82
C LYS A 35 -17.37 -23.79 96.02
N GLY A 36 -16.92 -23.12 94.95
CA GLY A 36 -16.03 -21.94 95.01
C GLY A 36 -16.63 -20.69 95.66
N GLY A 37 -17.96 -20.54 95.70
CA GLY A 37 -18.65 -19.38 96.27
C GLY A 37 -19.37 -19.61 97.60
N ILE A 38 -19.17 -20.77 98.25
CA ILE A 38 -19.89 -21.14 99.48
C ILE A 38 -18.92 -21.08 100.66
N THR A 39 -19.32 -20.41 101.75
CA THR A 39 -18.58 -20.39 103.02
C THR A 39 -18.37 -21.81 103.51
N SER A 40 -17.10 -22.21 103.64
CA SER A 40 -16.69 -23.60 103.83
C SER A 40 -15.89 -23.74 105.12
N ASN A 41 -15.95 -24.91 105.77
CA ASN A 41 -15.06 -25.23 106.88
C ASN A 41 -13.63 -25.49 106.36
N GLN A 42 -12.63 -25.45 107.26
CA GLN A 42 -11.22 -25.63 106.89
C GLN A 42 -10.97 -26.93 106.10
N THR A 43 -11.67 -28.01 106.45
CA THR A 43 -11.55 -29.30 105.76
C THR A 43 -12.03 -29.25 104.31
N ILE A 44 -13.09 -28.50 104.00
CA ILE A 44 -13.57 -28.31 102.61
C ILE A 44 -12.60 -27.41 101.83
N GLU A 45 -12.00 -26.39 102.44
CA GLU A 45 -10.97 -25.57 101.80
C GLU A 45 -9.71 -26.39 101.46
N ASP A 46 -9.25 -27.24 102.38
CA ASP A 46 -8.13 -28.15 102.12
C ASP A 46 -8.44 -29.13 100.97
N ILE A 47 -9.67 -29.64 100.89
CA ILE A 47 -10.14 -30.47 99.77
C ILE A 47 -10.11 -29.69 98.45
N LYS A 48 -10.55 -28.42 98.43
CA LYS A 48 -10.51 -27.58 97.23
C LYS A 48 -9.08 -27.37 96.72
N VAL A 49 -8.14 -27.07 97.62
CA VAL A 49 -6.72 -26.90 97.24
C VAL A 49 -6.15 -28.20 96.67
N LYS A 50 -6.42 -29.35 97.31
CA LYS A 50 -5.96 -30.66 96.83
C LYS A 50 -6.55 -31.01 95.47
N LYS A 51 -7.86 -30.79 95.28
CA LYS A 51 -8.54 -31.00 93.98
C LYS A 51 -8.07 -30.01 92.91
N GLY A 52 -7.74 -28.78 93.26
CA GLY A 52 -7.14 -27.81 92.34
C GLY A 52 -5.78 -28.26 91.83
N ARG A 53 -4.92 -28.81 92.70
CA ARG A 53 -3.64 -29.42 92.28
C ARG A 53 -3.86 -30.64 91.38
N GLU A 54 -4.83 -31.50 91.74
CA GLU A 54 -5.19 -32.68 90.96
C GLU A 54 -5.64 -32.31 89.53
N VAL A 55 -6.38 -31.21 89.34
CA VAL A 55 -6.72 -30.70 87.99
C VAL A 55 -5.46 -30.40 87.19
N GLY A 56 -4.46 -29.73 87.78
CA GLY A 56 -3.20 -29.44 87.10
C GLY A 56 -2.43 -30.69 86.67
N GLU A 57 -2.39 -31.71 87.53
CA GLU A 57 -1.75 -33.00 87.24
C GLU A 57 -2.50 -33.78 86.16
N ARG A 58 -3.84 -33.84 86.24
CA ARG A 58 -4.68 -34.47 85.22
C ARG A 58 -4.57 -33.78 83.86
N LYS A 59 -4.51 -32.44 83.81
CA LYS A 59 -4.26 -31.70 82.55
C LYS A 59 -2.96 -32.12 81.88
N LYS A 60 -1.88 -32.25 82.66
CA LYS A 60 -0.59 -32.72 82.15
C LYS A 60 -0.68 -34.16 81.64
N ARG A 61 -1.37 -35.05 82.37
CA ARG A 61 -1.56 -36.45 81.98
C ARG A 61 -2.39 -36.58 80.71
N ILE A 62 -3.51 -35.87 80.59
CA ILE A 62 -4.35 -35.83 79.38
C ILE A 62 -3.51 -35.39 78.18
N LYS A 63 -2.71 -34.32 78.32
CA LYS A 63 -1.83 -33.86 77.24
C LYS A 63 -0.83 -34.93 76.81
N SER A 64 -0.25 -35.67 77.77
CA SER A 64 0.63 -36.80 77.46
C SER A 64 -0.10 -37.91 76.72
N LEU A 65 -1.26 -38.34 77.21
CA LEU A 65 -2.04 -39.42 76.61
C LEU A 65 -2.52 -39.08 75.18
N ILE A 66 -2.97 -37.85 74.95
CA ILE A 66 -3.35 -37.38 73.60
C ILE A 66 -2.12 -37.35 72.69
N ASN A 67 -0.98 -36.87 73.19
CA ASN A 67 0.25 -36.85 72.40
C ASN A 67 0.67 -38.27 72.00
N ASP A 68 0.68 -39.22 72.94
CA ASP A 68 1.01 -40.62 72.67
C ASP A 68 -0.01 -41.30 71.74
N ALA A 69 -1.30 -40.98 71.88
CA ALA A 69 -2.34 -41.42 70.96
C ALA A 69 -2.09 -40.89 69.53
N LEU A 70 -1.68 -39.62 69.37
CA LEU A 70 -1.33 -39.04 68.08
C LEU A 70 -0.06 -39.66 67.48
N LYS A 71 0.92 -40.05 68.31
CA LYS A 71 2.12 -40.78 67.84
C LYS A 71 1.74 -42.15 67.24
N ALA A 72 0.76 -42.83 67.84
CA ALA A 72 0.29 -44.14 67.40
C ALA A 72 -0.86 -44.08 66.38
N ALA A 73 -1.37 -42.88 66.06
CA ALA A 73 -2.51 -42.71 65.17
C ALA A 73 -2.18 -43.12 63.73
N GLU A 74 -3.16 -43.73 63.07
CA GLU A 74 -3.10 -44.03 61.65
C GLU A 74 -3.58 -42.81 60.85
N ILE A 75 -2.81 -42.40 59.85
CA ILE A 75 -3.13 -41.23 59.03
C ILE A 75 -3.57 -41.70 57.64
N TYR A 76 -4.68 -41.15 57.16
CA TYR A 76 -5.26 -41.49 55.85
C TYR A 76 -5.47 -40.24 55.00
N VAL A 77 -5.09 -40.34 53.72
CA VAL A 77 -5.34 -39.33 52.68
C VAL A 77 -5.95 -40.04 51.47
N ASN A 78 -7.03 -39.50 50.89
CA ASN A 78 -7.72 -40.10 49.73
C ASN A 78 -7.99 -41.59 49.89
N SER A 79 -8.45 -42.00 51.07
CA SER A 79 -8.74 -43.41 51.44
C SER A 79 -7.53 -44.36 51.42
N GLN A 80 -6.31 -43.84 51.33
CA GLN A 80 -5.08 -44.61 51.46
C GLN A 80 -4.40 -44.33 52.81
N LYS A 81 -3.89 -45.38 53.44
CA LYS A 81 -3.11 -45.26 54.68
C LYS A 81 -1.70 -44.77 54.33
N LEU A 82 -1.27 -43.69 54.96
CA LEU A 82 0.09 -43.17 54.79
C LEU A 82 1.07 -43.93 55.71
N ASP A 83 2.23 -44.28 55.16
CA ASP A 83 3.35 -44.83 55.92
C ASP A 83 4.33 -43.71 56.28
N ILE A 84 4.08 -43.08 57.44
CA ILE A 84 4.84 -41.93 57.93
C ILE A 84 5.85 -42.42 58.98
N LYS A 85 7.14 -42.15 58.76
CA LYS A 85 8.26 -42.66 59.57
C LYS A 85 8.49 -41.83 60.83
N GLU A 86 8.05 -40.58 60.80
CA GLU A 86 8.18 -39.57 61.83
C GLU A 86 7.42 -40.00 63.09
N LYS A 87 8.03 -39.74 64.25
CA LYS A 87 7.46 -40.09 65.56
C LYS A 87 6.81 -38.90 66.26
N ASP A 88 7.16 -37.66 65.88
CA ASP A 88 6.53 -36.48 66.45
C ASP A 88 5.15 -36.24 65.82
N PRO A 89 4.10 -35.97 66.62
CA PRO A 89 2.76 -35.70 66.10
C PRO A 89 2.67 -34.54 65.11
N ASN A 90 3.42 -33.44 65.30
CA ASN A 90 3.34 -32.28 64.42
C ASN A 90 3.96 -32.60 63.06
N GLU A 91 5.13 -33.24 63.05
CA GLU A 91 5.79 -33.68 61.83
C GLU A 91 4.92 -34.67 61.05
N ARG A 92 4.29 -35.64 61.75
CA ARG A 92 3.38 -36.60 61.12
C ARG A 92 2.18 -35.93 60.45
N ILE A 93 1.57 -34.95 61.12
CA ILE A 93 0.43 -34.21 60.56
C ILE A 93 0.88 -33.37 59.37
N ASN A 94 2.02 -32.68 59.47
CA ASN A 94 2.57 -31.87 58.38
C ASN A 94 2.89 -32.72 57.14
N GLU A 95 3.49 -33.90 57.31
CA GLU A 95 3.75 -34.82 56.20
C GLU A 95 2.44 -35.33 55.58
N GLY A 96 1.43 -35.63 56.41
CA GLY A 96 0.09 -35.98 55.94
C GLY A 96 -0.58 -34.86 55.14
N LEU A 97 -0.46 -33.61 55.59
CA LEU A 97 -0.96 -32.44 54.86
C LEU A 97 -0.18 -32.21 53.55
N LYS A 98 1.14 -32.42 53.55
CA LYS A 98 1.96 -32.32 52.34
C LYS A 98 1.54 -33.35 51.28
N MET A 99 1.35 -34.60 51.68
CA MET A 99 0.83 -35.65 50.79
C MET A 99 -0.57 -35.35 50.27
N LEU A 100 -1.42 -34.72 51.09
CA LEU A 100 -2.74 -34.25 50.66
C LEU A 100 -2.63 -33.15 49.60
N ILE A 101 -1.71 -32.21 49.76
CA ILE A 101 -1.39 -31.18 48.77
C ILE A 101 -0.89 -31.83 47.47
N ASP A 102 0.08 -32.75 47.55
CA ASP A 102 0.65 -33.43 46.38
C ASP A 102 -0.40 -34.24 45.61
N CYS A 103 -1.38 -34.82 46.31
CA CYS A 103 -2.49 -35.54 45.67
C CYS A 103 -3.50 -34.60 44.99
N ASN A 104 -3.80 -33.44 45.59
CA ASN A 104 -4.80 -32.51 45.08
C ASN A 104 -4.24 -31.57 44.01
N TYR A 105 -2.97 -31.20 44.13
CA TYR A 105 -2.26 -30.25 43.28
C TYR A 105 -1.08 -30.92 42.58
N MET A 106 -1.36 -31.97 41.82
CA MET A 106 -0.37 -32.77 41.11
C MET A 106 0.54 -31.97 40.17
N LYS A 107 0.10 -30.78 39.72
CA LYS A 107 0.84 -29.90 38.81
C LYS A 107 1.41 -28.66 39.52
N LEU A 108 1.39 -28.61 40.85
CA LEU A 108 1.97 -27.50 41.61
C LEU A 108 3.46 -27.32 41.32
N SER A 109 4.18 -28.44 41.17
CA SER A 109 5.62 -28.50 40.89
C SER A 109 6.00 -28.10 39.46
N TYR A 110 5.05 -27.76 38.59
CA TYR A 110 5.34 -27.30 37.24
C TYR A 110 5.93 -25.87 37.23
N ILE A 111 5.73 -25.13 38.33
CA ILE A 111 6.44 -23.89 38.60
C ILE A 111 7.73 -24.24 39.34
N ASP A 112 8.85 -24.09 38.64
CA ASP A 112 10.21 -24.25 39.18
C ASP A 112 10.85 -22.90 39.57
N THR A 113 10.38 -21.81 38.96
CA THR A 113 10.89 -20.46 39.13
C THR A 113 9.72 -19.51 39.40
N PHE A 114 9.72 -18.91 40.59
CA PHE A 114 8.64 -18.03 41.03
C PHE A 114 8.84 -16.58 40.58
N ILE A 115 7.75 -15.86 40.37
CA ILE A 115 7.72 -14.41 40.17
C ILE A 115 7.42 -13.75 41.52
N GLU A 116 8.38 -13.02 42.08
CA GLU A 116 8.25 -12.40 43.41
C GLU A 116 7.88 -10.92 43.33
N SER A 117 8.11 -10.26 42.18
CA SER A 117 7.89 -8.82 42.02
C SER A 117 7.52 -8.40 40.60
N GLU A 118 6.92 -7.20 40.47
CA GLU A 118 6.70 -6.57 39.16
C GLU A 118 8.00 -6.33 38.37
N ASN A 119 9.15 -6.25 39.05
CA ASN A 119 10.45 -6.12 38.39
C ASN A 119 10.84 -7.42 37.67
N ASP A 120 10.52 -8.58 38.25
CA ASP A 120 10.79 -9.87 37.62
C ASP A 120 9.95 -10.04 36.35
N LEU A 121 8.70 -9.55 36.36
CA LEU A 121 7.83 -9.52 35.19
C LEU A 121 8.38 -8.61 34.09
N ARG A 122 8.93 -7.44 34.45
CA ARG A 122 9.63 -6.56 33.51
C ARG A 122 10.85 -7.24 32.91
N ASP A 123 11.63 -7.97 33.71
CA ASP A 123 12.77 -8.74 33.23
C ASP A 123 12.33 -9.81 32.22
N VAL A 124 11.21 -10.49 32.43
CA VAL A 124 10.66 -11.47 31.47
C VAL A 124 10.29 -10.81 30.14
N LEU A 125 9.72 -9.60 30.17
CA LEU A 125 9.25 -8.90 28.97
C LEU A 125 10.36 -8.20 28.19
N TYR A 126 11.38 -7.66 28.86
CA TYR A 126 12.30 -6.70 28.23
C TYR A 126 13.78 -7.11 28.20
N LYS A 127 14.17 -8.18 28.91
CA LYS A 127 15.58 -8.61 28.97
C LYS A 127 16.00 -9.36 27.69
N ASP A 128 17.26 -9.19 27.27
CA ASP A 128 17.77 -9.69 25.99
C ASP A 128 17.75 -11.23 25.84
N GLU A 129 17.40 -11.69 24.63
CA GLU A 129 17.20 -13.11 24.27
C GLU A 129 18.42 -14.03 24.48
N VAL A 130 19.64 -13.47 24.45
CA VAL A 130 20.89 -14.24 24.43
C VAL A 130 21.08 -15.06 25.72
N GLN A 131 20.50 -14.63 26.84
CA GLN A 131 20.55 -15.38 28.12
C GLN A 131 19.38 -16.36 28.33
N MET A 132 18.26 -16.24 27.59
CA MET A 132 17.08 -17.09 27.77
C MET A 132 17.13 -18.44 27.04
N ARG A 133 18.15 -18.69 26.21
CA ARG A 133 18.25 -19.94 25.43
C ARG A 133 18.81 -21.14 26.20
N ILE A 134 19.39 -20.94 27.39
CA ILE A 134 20.15 -22.00 28.08
C ILE A 134 19.28 -22.77 29.08
N GLU A 135 18.27 -22.13 29.69
CA GLU A 135 17.26 -22.80 30.53
C GLU A 135 15.89 -22.16 30.29
N LYS A 136 14.86 -22.98 29.99
CA LYS A 136 13.47 -22.53 29.86
C LYS A 136 12.77 -22.80 31.21
N PRO A 137 12.78 -21.85 32.17
CA PRO A 137 12.09 -22.04 33.44
C PRO A 137 10.59 -22.23 33.21
N ASN A 138 9.95 -22.98 34.09
CA ASN A 138 8.52 -23.27 34.10
C ASN A 138 7.99 -23.90 32.80
N LYS A 139 8.81 -24.69 32.08
CA LYS A 139 8.43 -25.25 30.77
C LYS A 139 7.10 -26.01 30.81
N LEU A 140 6.90 -26.88 31.79
CA LEU A 140 5.67 -27.67 31.93
C LEU A 140 4.44 -26.79 32.17
N ALA A 141 4.59 -25.71 32.94
CA ALA A 141 3.50 -24.77 33.16
C ALA A 141 3.19 -23.95 31.90
N LEU A 142 4.21 -23.51 31.16
CA LEU A 142 4.04 -22.80 29.89
C LEU A 142 3.25 -23.64 28.87
N ASP A 143 3.61 -24.91 28.74
CA ASP A 143 2.94 -25.84 27.82
C ASP A 143 1.46 -26.02 28.20
N GLU A 144 1.14 -26.16 29.50
CA GLU A 144 -0.25 -26.26 29.98
C GLU A 144 -1.07 -24.99 29.75
N VAL A 145 -0.50 -23.81 30.00
CA VAL A 145 -1.16 -22.53 29.75
C VAL A 145 -1.40 -22.35 28.25
N LEU A 146 -0.40 -22.64 27.41
CA LEU A 146 -0.52 -22.54 25.96
C LEU A 146 -1.59 -23.51 25.43
N ASP A 147 -1.58 -24.78 25.85
CA ASP A 147 -2.59 -25.78 25.45
C ASP A 147 -4.02 -25.37 25.87
N PHE A 148 -4.16 -24.71 27.02
CA PHE A 148 -5.45 -24.16 27.44
C PHE A 148 -5.92 -23.04 26.51
N ILE A 149 -5.04 -22.09 26.19
CA ILE A 149 -5.36 -20.96 25.32
C ILE A 149 -5.66 -21.48 23.89
N GLU A 150 -4.79 -22.33 23.32
CA GLU A 150 -4.96 -22.91 21.99
C GLU A 150 -6.29 -23.65 21.83
N ARG A 151 -6.64 -24.52 22.78
CA ARG A 151 -7.91 -25.26 22.72
C ARG A 151 -9.13 -24.36 22.74
N ASN A 152 -9.08 -23.26 23.49
CA ASN A 152 -10.18 -22.30 23.56
C ASN A 152 -10.23 -21.40 22.32
N THR A 153 -9.07 -20.96 21.82
CA THR A 153 -8.97 -20.20 20.56
C THR A 153 -9.53 -21.01 19.38
N ILE A 154 -9.18 -22.30 19.25
CA ILE A 154 -9.74 -23.19 18.21
C ILE A 154 -11.26 -23.32 18.32
N ARG A 155 -11.81 -23.27 19.54
CA ARG A 155 -13.25 -23.35 19.79
C ARG A 155 -13.96 -22.00 19.70
N ASN A 156 -13.26 -20.91 19.38
CA ASN A 156 -13.76 -19.53 19.43
C ASN A 156 -14.37 -19.16 20.80
N ILE A 157 -13.80 -19.69 21.88
CA ILE A 157 -14.17 -19.33 23.25
C ILE A 157 -13.24 -18.21 23.70
N PRO A 158 -13.75 -17.02 24.05
CA PRO A 158 -12.92 -15.92 24.50
C PRO A 158 -12.23 -16.27 25.82
N VAL A 159 -10.89 -16.16 25.85
CA VAL A 159 -10.07 -16.36 27.04
C VAL A 159 -9.63 -14.99 27.54
N THR A 160 -9.94 -14.68 28.79
CA THR A 160 -9.47 -13.47 29.48
C THR A 160 -8.35 -13.82 30.45
N MET A 161 -7.53 -12.83 30.84
CA MET A 161 -6.52 -13.02 31.89
C MET A 161 -7.15 -13.61 33.16
N LYS A 162 -8.33 -13.11 33.57
CA LYS A 162 -9.09 -13.66 34.71
C LYS A 162 -9.43 -15.14 34.52
N SER A 163 -9.89 -15.55 33.34
CA SER A 163 -10.23 -16.95 33.08
C SER A 163 -9.01 -17.88 33.14
N VAL A 164 -7.83 -17.39 32.74
CA VAL A 164 -6.56 -18.12 32.90
C VAL A 164 -6.25 -18.25 34.39
N THR A 165 -6.23 -17.13 35.13
CA THR A 165 -5.97 -17.11 36.58
C THR A 165 -6.91 -18.03 37.35
N ASP A 166 -8.23 -17.91 37.14
CA ASP A 166 -9.25 -18.71 37.81
C ASP A 166 -9.12 -20.22 37.53
N THR A 167 -8.53 -20.60 36.39
CA THR A 167 -8.31 -21.99 36.00
C THR A 167 -7.06 -22.56 36.66
N PHE A 168 -5.94 -21.83 36.60
CA PHE A 168 -4.64 -22.29 37.08
C PHE A 168 -4.40 -22.07 38.58
N GLN A 169 -5.23 -21.30 39.27
CA GLN A 169 -5.27 -21.26 40.74
C GLN A 169 -5.99 -22.47 41.37
N LYS A 170 -6.78 -23.22 40.59
CA LYS A 170 -7.54 -24.38 41.10
C LYS A 170 -6.75 -25.68 40.96
N ALA A 171 -7.15 -26.70 41.71
CA ALA A 171 -6.66 -28.06 41.51
C ALA A 171 -6.91 -28.51 40.05
N PRO A 172 -5.94 -29.15 39.37
CA PRO A 172 -4.71 -29.75 39.92
C PRO A 172 -3.47 -28.84 39.94
N TYR A 173 -3.59 -27.53 39.65
CA TYR A 173 -2.47 -26.60 39.45
C TYR A 173 -2.08 -25.88 40.74
N GLY A 174 -2.93 -24.95 41.22
CA GLY A 174 -2.70 -24.23 42.49
C GLY A 174 -1.59 -23.18 42.44
N TRP A 175 -1.32 -22.59 41.27
CA TRP A 175 -0.24 -21.61 41.09
C TRP A 175 -0.62 -20.21 41.61
N ASN A 176 0.37 -19.40 41.97
CA ASN A 176 0.13 -18.02 42.41
C ASN A 176 -0.29 -17.13 41.23
N GLU A 177 -0.96 -16.01 41.53
CA GLU A 177 -1.43 -15.05 40.51
C GLU A 177 -0.24 -14.48 39.72
N GLU A 178 0.83 -14.12 40.42
CA GLU A 178 2.07 -13.54 39.89
C GLU A 178 2.81 -14.51 38.95
N ASP A 179 2.81 -15.81 39.27
CA ASP A 179 3.44 -16.83 38.44
C ASP A 179 2.68 -17.00 37.11
N ILE A 180 1.35 -16.98 37.17
CA ILE A 180 0.48 -17.08 35.99
C ILE A 180 0.67 -15.86 35.08
N GLU A 181 0.75 -14.66 35.67
CA GLU A 181 1.09 -13.42 34.95
C GLU A 181 2.45 -13.52 34.24
N GLY A 182 3.46 -14.08 34.93
CA GLY A 182 4.78 -14.35 34.37
C GLY A 182 4.76 -15.31 33.18
N LEU A 183 3.94 -16.36 33.23
CA LEU A 183 3.76 -17.31 32.13
C LEU A 183 3.13 -16.63 30.91
N ILE A 184 2.09 -15.82 31.11
CA ILE A 184 1.44 -15.05 30.04
C ILE A 184 2.42 -14.06 29.42
N ALA A 185 3.14 -13.28 30.22
CA ALA A 185 4.16 -12.37 29.73
C ALA A 185 5.23 -13.08 28.91
N ARG A 186 5.68 -14.25 29.34
CA ARG A 186 6.67 -15.06 28.62
C ARG A 186 6.12 -15.57 27.29
N LEU A 187 4.91 -16.14 27.28
CA LEU A 187 4.25 -16.60 26.05
C LEU A 187 4.04 -15.45 25.05
N PHE A 188 3.71 -14.25 25.54
CA PHE A 188 3.55 -13.06 24.73
C PHE A 188 4.90 -12.61 24.14
N ARG A 189 5.96 -12.56 24.95
CA ARG A 189 7.32 -12.21 24.51
C ARG A 189 7.85 -13.15 23.43
N VAL A 190 7.62 -14.47 23.56
CA VAL A 190 8.01 -15.46 22.52
C VAL A 190 7.00 -15.56 21.37
N GLN A 191 6.07 -14.60 21.27
CA GLN A 191 5.09 -14.50 20.19
C GLN A 191 4.17 -15.73 20.03
N LYS A 192 3.94 -16.50 21.10
CA LYS A 192 3.02 -17.66 21.07
C LYS A 192 1.56 -17.29 21.28
N ILE A 193 1.32 -16.14 21.91
CA ILE A 193 -0.02 -15.60 22.14
C ILE A 193 -0.06 -14.14 21.71
N LYS A 194 -1.28 -13.64 21.52
CA LYS A 194 -1.59 -12.22 21.33
C LYS A 194 -2.44 -11.74 22.49
N LEU A 195 -2.23 -10.49 22.87
CA LEU A 195 -3.03 -9.81 23.89
C LEU A 195 -3.87 -8.74 23.22
N GLN A 196 -5.16 -8.70 23.54
CA GLN A 196 -6.09 -7.72 22.99
C GLN A 196 -6.82 -6.99 24.11
N LEU A 197 -6.88 -5.66 24.01
CA LEU A 197 -7.56 -4.80 24.96
C LEU A 197 -8.40 -3.76 24.19
N HIS A 198 -9.68 -3.60 24.53
CA HIS A 198 -10.61 -2.69 23.85
C HIS A 198 -10.66 -2.85 22.31
N SER A 199 -10.50 -4.07 21.80
CA SER A 199 -10.44 -4.42 20.37
C SER A 199 -9.12 -4.10 19.66
N GLU A 200 -8.11 -3.59 20.37
CA GLU A 200 -6.78 -3.34 19.83
C GLU A 200 -5.78 -4.40 20.34
N TYR A 201 -4.89 -4.87 19.46
CA TYR A 201 -3.84 -5.81 19.84
C TYR A 201 -2.65 -5.07 20.42
N LEU A 202 -2.22 -5.48 21.61
CA LEU A 202 -1.06 -4.91 22.30
C LEU A 202 0.24 -5.33 21.61
N GLN A 203 1.23 -4.45 21.66
CA GLN A 203 2.59 -4.65 21.20
C GLN A 203 3.55 -4.81 22.38
N ILE A 204 4.72 -5.40 22.11
CA ILE A 204 5.73 -5.58 23.16
C ILE A 204 6.27 -4.25 23.71
N ASP A 205 6.20 -3.20 22.89
CA ASP A 205 6.68 -1.85 23.21
C ASP A 205 5.67 -0.99 23.99
N ASP A 206 4.48 -1.53 24.28
CA ASP A 206 3.46 -0.81 25.04
C ASP A 206 3.92 -0.51 26.48
N ARG A 207 3.95 0.78 26.83
CA ARG A 207 4.45 1.27 28.14
C ARG A 207 3.67 0.74 29.33
N GLU A 208 2.38 0.44 29.15
CA GLU A 208 1.49 -0.03 30.19
C GLU A 208 1.29 -1.55 30.19
N LEU A 209 2.03 -2.30 29.37
CA LEU A 209 1.86 -3.75 29.21
C LEU A 209 1.91 -4.51 30.55
N VAL A 210 2.89 -4.20 31.40
CA VAL A 210 3.02 -4.78 32.75
C VAL A 210 1.75 -4.52 33.56
N ARG A 211 1.24 -3.28 33.53
CA ARG A 211 0.04 -2.88 34.28
C ARG A 211 -1.21 -3.60 33.77
N TYR A 212 -1.33 -3.81 32.45
CA TYR A 212 -2.46 -4.50 31.86
C TYR A 212 -2.51 -5.98 32.24
N ILE A 213 -1.34 -6.61 32.41
CA ILE A 213 -1.23 -8.01 32.83
C ILE A 213 -1.52 -8.17 34.34
N THR A 214 -1.00 -7.28 35.19
CA THR A 214 -1.03 -7.48 36.67
C THR A 214 -2.25 -6.89 37.38
N LYS A 215 -2.88 -5.83 36.84
CA LYS A 215 -3.98 -5.16 37.54
C LYS A 215 -5.31 -5.86 37.30
N ARG A 216 -5.97 -6.21 38.40
CA ARG A 216 -7.33 -6.82 38.41
C ARG A 216 -8.38 -6.06 37.60
N ASP A 217 -8.29 -4.74 37.50
CA ASP A 217 -9.21 -3.91 36.70
C ASP A 217 -9.20 -4.25 35.19
N TYR A 218 -8.09 -4.81 34.70
CA TYR A 218 -7.93 -5.26 33.31
C TYR A 218 -8.08 -6.77 33.15
N ALA A 219 -8.07 -7.55 34.23
CA ALA A 219 -8.07 -9.01 34.14
C ALA A 219 -9.30 -9.58 33.37
N GLU A 220 -10.46 -8.94 33.48
CA GLU A 220 -11.66 -9.31 32.72
C GLU A 220 -11.69 -8.79 31.28
N LYS A 221 -10.91 -7.75 30.98
CA LYS A 221 -10.93 -7.03 29.69
C LYS A 221 -9.81 -7.46 28.76
N LEU A 222 -8.69 -7.92 29.32
CA LEU A 222 -7.52 -8.36 28.58
C LEU A 222 -7.80 -9.76 28.02
N LEU A 223 -8.01 -9.82 26.72
CA LEU A 223 -8.19 -11.06 25.98
C LEU A 223 -6.83 -11.65 25.62
N VAL A 224 -6.74 -12.98 25.70
CA VAL A 224 -5.56 -13.76 25.41
C VAL A 224 -5.90 -14.77 24.33
N GLU A 225 -5.23 -14.68 23.18
CA GLU A 225 -5.48 -15.55 22.04
C GLU A 225 -4.20 -16.29 21.64
N ALA A 226 -4.30 -17.56 21.30
CA ALA A 226 -3.16 -18.28 20.75
C ALA A 226 -2.84 -17.71 19.36
N ARG A 227 -1.55 -17.47 19.11
CA ARG A 227 -1.11 -17.05 17.78
C ARG A 227 -1.21 -18.25 16.84
N PRO A 228 -1.85 -18.11 15.67
CA PRO A 228 -1.90 -19.21 14.71
C PRO A 228 -0.48 -19.57 14.27
N ILE A 229 -0.10 -20.83 14.44
CA ILE A 229 1.21 -21.32 13.99
C ILE A 229 1.26 -21.18 12.47
N ILE A 230 2.18 -20.35 11.98
CA ILE A 230 2.42 -20.19 10.56
C ILE A 230 3.26 -21.38 10.10
N PRO A 231 2.80 -22.16 9.10
CA PRO A 231 3.61 -23.27 8.59
C PRO A 231 4.94 -22.76 8.03
N GLN A 232 6.05 -23.38 8.40
CA GLN A 232 7.39 -22.99 7.88
C GLN A 232 7.46 -23.01 6.36
N VAL A 233 6.68 -23.89 5.71
CA VAL A 233 6.53 -23.96 4.25
C VAL A 233 6.00 -22.65 3.68
N LEU A 234 5.02 -22.00 4.34
CA LEU A 234 4.47 -20.72 3.92
C LEU A 234 5.51 -19.59 4.08
N ILE A 235 6.23 -19.57 5.21
CA ILE A 235 7.30 -18.59 5.46
C ILE A 235 8.37 -18.68 4.37
N ASN A 236 8.82 -19.89 4.03
CA ASN A 236 9.82 -20.10 3.00
C ASN A 236 9.31 -19.68 1.62
N ALA A 237 8.07 -20.05 1.28
CA ALA A 237 7.46 -19.66 0.01
C ALA A 237 7.36 -18.12 -0.15
N VAL A 238 6.98 -17.41 0.92
CA VAL A 238 6.95 -15.94 0.93
C VAL A 238 8.36 -15.36 0.73
N LYS A 239 9.37 -15.88 1.43
CA LYS A 239 10.77 -15.43 1.27
C LYS A 239 11.27 -15.66 -0.15
N ASP A 240 10.93 -16.78 -0.77
CA ASP A 240 11.31 -17.09 -2.15
C ASP A 240 10.63 -16.12 -3.15
N ILE A 241 9.33 -15.86 -3.00
CA ILE A 241 8.61 -14.89 -3.85
C ILE A 241 9.22 -13.50 -3.72
N VAL A 242 9.44 -13.01 -2.50
CA VAL A 242 10.00 -11.66 -2.28
C VAL A 242 11.42 -11.56 -2.83
N LYS A 243 12.21 -12.63 -2.74
CA LYS A 243 13.55 -12.69 -3.32
C LYS A 243 13.52 -12.64 -4.85
N GLU A 244 12.62 -13.37 -5.49
CA GLU A 244 12.47 -13.37 -6.95
C GLU A 244 11.97 -12.02 -7.47
N VAL A 245 11.01 -11.38 -6.78
CA VAL A 245 10.39 -10.13 -7.24
C VAL A 245 11.24 -8.90 -6.91
N PHE A 246 11.84 -8.84 -5.73
CA PHE A 246 12.51 -7.64 -5.22
C PHE A 246 14.03 -7.82 -5.03
N GLY A 247 14.58 -9.01 -5.25
CA GLY A 247 16.02 -9.28 -5.10
C GLY A 247 16.54 -9.26 -3.65
N ARG A 248 15.66 -9.20 -2.64
CA ARG A 248 16.04 -9.20 -1.21
C ARG A 248 15.97 -10.59 -0.61
N SER A 249 17.06 -11.01 0.06
CA SER A 249 17.15 -12.32 0.73
C SER A 249 17.45 -12.25 2.23
N ALA A 250 17.83 -11.07 2.74
CA ALA A 250 18.12 -10.87 4.15
C ALA A 250 16.84 -10.41 4.88
N PHE A 251 16.33 -11.26 5.75
CA PHE A 251 15.15 -10.97 6.57
C PHE A 251 15.38 -11.35 8.03
N PRO A 252 14.67 -10.70 8.97
CA PRO A 252 14.62 -11.12 10.35
C PRO A 252 14.16 -12.58 10.53
N SER A 253 14.48 -13.16 11.68
CA SER A 253 14.11 -14.53 12.01
C SER A 253 12.70 -14.65 12.59
N ASP A 254 12.19 -13.55 13.16
CA ASP A 254 10.85 -13.43 13.72
C ASP A 254 9.80 -13.11 12.64
N GLU A 255 8.58 -13.60 12.85
CA GLU A 255 7.50 -13.54 11.85
C GLU A 255 7.03 -12.09 11.60
N ASP A 256 6.96 -11.28 12.65
CA ASP A 256 6.52 -9.88 12.56
C ASP A 256 7.58 -9.00 11.91
N GLY A 257 8.85 -9.12 12.31
CA GLY A 257 9.95 -8.43 11.65
C GLY A 257 10.08 -8.81 10.17
N LEU A 258 9.78 -10.07 9.81
CA LEU A 258 9.69 -10.48 8.41
C LEU A 258 8.55 -9.75 7.68
N LYS A 259 7.35 -9.71 8.27
CA LYS A 259 6.19 -9.01 7.71
C LYS A 259 6.49 -7.51 7.51
N ASP A 260 6.97 -6.84 8.54
CA ASP A 260 7.26 -5.40 8.51
C ASP A 260 8.33 -5.08 7.47
N SER A 261 9.39 -5.89 7.40
CA SER A 261 10.42 -5.75 6.36
C SER A 261 9.86 -5.89 4.94
N ILE A 262 8.92 -6.81 4.72
CA ILE A 262 8.28 -7.00 3.42
C ILE A 262 7.31 -5.84 3.12
N ALA A 263 6.56 -5.38 4.13
CA ALA A 263 5.66 -4.25 4.00
C ALA A 263 6.43 -2.98 3.57
N ASP A 264 7.55 -2.68 4.22
CA ASP A 264 8.43 -1.56 3.87
C ASP A 264 8.92 -1.62 2.42
N ILE A 265 9.29 -2.82 1.94
CA ILE A 265 9.71 -3.03 0.55
C ILE A 265 8.54 -2.71 -0.41
N MET A 266 7.35 -3.23 -0.12
CA MET A 266 6.16 -2.99 -0.94
C MET A 266 5.70 -1.53 -0.91
N GLU A 267 5.82 -0.84 0.21
CA GLU A 267 5.50 0.59 0.33
C GLU A 267 6.48 1.48 -0.44
N ASN A 268 7.78 1.19 -0.34
CA ASN A 268 8.79 1.87 -1.13
C ASN A 268 8.57 1.63 -2.63
N GLU A 269 8.25 0.39 -3.02
CA GLU A 269 7.93 0.05 -4.40
C GLU A 269 6.68 0.79 -4.89
N ASN A 270 5.59 0.82 -4.10
CA ASN A 270 4.38 1.59 -4.41
C ASN A 270 4.67 3.08 -4.62
N SER A 271 5.60 3.63 -3.85
CA SER A 271 6.04 5.01 -3.97
C SER A 271 6.80 5.24 -5.28
N GLN A 272 7.66 4.30 -5.69
CA GLN A 272 8.34 4.34 -6.98
C GLN A 272 7.35 4.21 -8.14
N ILE A 273 6.42 3.27 -8.09
CA ILE A 273 5.36 3.10 -9.09
C ILE A 273 4.58 4.41 -9.26
N SER A 274 4.22 5.06 -8.15
CA SER A 274 3.44 6.30 -8.20
C SER A 274 4.18 7.42 -8.94
N LYS A 275 5.51 7.54 -8.76
CA LYS A 275 6.35 8.48 -9.51
C LYS A 275 6.41 8.13 -10.99
N LEU A 276 6.53 6.84 -11.33
CA LEU A 276 6.55 6.39 -12.72
C LEU A 276 5.22 6.67 -13.43
N LEU A 277 4.10 6.42 -12.75
CA LEU A 277 2.75 6.67 -13.26
C LEU A 277 2.50 8.16 -13.59
N ASP A 278 3.21 9.09 -12.94
CA ASP A 278 3.10 10.52 -13.27
C ASP A 278 3.60 10.85 -14.69
N HIS A 279 4.59 10.11 -15.21
CA HIS A 279 5.08 10.33 -16.56
C HIS A 279 4.02 10.05 -17.64
N TYR A 280 3.11 9.11 -17.38
CA TYR A 280 2.04 8.72 -18.30
C TYR A 280 0.95 9.81 -18.45
N LYS A 281 0.99 10.90 -17.68
CA LYS A 281 0.13 12.07 -17.88
C LYS A 281 0.49 12.87 -19.14
N TYR A 282 1.74 12.78 -19.59
CA TYR A 282 2.26 13.62 -20.67
C TYR A 282 2.27 12.91 -22.03
N ALA A 283 2.36 11.58 -22.04
CA ALA A 283 2.34 10.76 -23.24
C ALA A 283 1.91 9.32 -22.94
N ASP A 284 1.46 8.63 -23.97
CA ASP A 284 1.04 7.23 -23.92
C ASP A 284 2.28 6.32 -24.03
N TYR A 285 2.94 6.06 -22.90
CA TYR A 285 4.07 5.13 -22.82
C TYR A 285 3.58 3.68 -22.62
N PRO A 286 4.36 2.67 -23.06
CA PRO A 286 4.08 1.26 -22.80
C PRO A 286 4.27 0.90 -21.32
N GLY A 287 3.55 -0.12 -20.85
CA GLY A 287 3.76 -0.71 -19.51
C GLY A 287 3.00 -0.06 -18.35
N ARG A 288 2.02 0.81 -18.63
CA ARG A 288 1.15 1.40 -17.62
C ARG A 288 0.38 0.36 -16.82
N ASP A 289 -0.19 -0.61 -17.51
CA ASP A 289 -1.07 -1.63 -16.91
C ASP A 289 -0.30 -2.49 -15.90
N ILE A 290 0.95 -2.87 -16.22
CA ILE A 290 1.85 -3.63 -15.33
C ILE A 290 2.04 -2.89 -13.99
N LEU A 291 2.26 -1.58 -14.05
CA LEU A 291 2.45 -0.75 -12.86
C LEU A 291 1.15 -0.59 -12.04
N GLU A 292 0.02 -0.38 -12.70
CA GLU A 292 -1.28 -0.25 -12.04
C GLU A 292 -1.73 -1.56 -11.37
N GLU A 293 -1.52 -2.69 -12.05
CA GLU A 293 -1.81 -4.03 -11.52
C GLU A 293 -0.91 -4.38 -10.34
N GLY A 294 0.41 -4.16 -10.46
CA GLY A 294 1.35 -4.34 -9.36
C GLY A 294 0.98 -3.53 -8.13
N LYS A 295 0.70 -2.23 -8.32
CA LYS A 295 0.25 -1.34 -7.23
C LYS A 295 -1.05 -1.82 -6.59
N LYS A 296 -2.00 -2.36 -7.35
CA LYS A 296 -3.24 -2.92 -6.82
C LYS A 296 -2.98 -4.15 -5.95
N VAL A 297 -2.10 -5.04 -6.38
CA VAL A 297 -1.72 -6.24 -5.62
C VAL A 297 -1.00 -5.86 -4.32
N PHE A 298 -0.02 -4.95 -4.39
CA PHE A 298 0.69 -4.47 -3.19
C PHE A 298 -0.25 -3.83 -2.16
N ASN A 299 -1.15 -2.94 -2.60
CA ASN A 299 -2.12 -2.33 -1.70
C ASN A 299 -3.11 -3.33 -1.09
N LYS A 300 -3.43 -4.42 -1.80
CA LYS A 300 -4.29 -5.49 -1.29
C LYS A 300 -3.59 -6.28 -0.18
N ILE A 301 -2.29 -6.55 -0.35
CA ILE A 301 -1.46 -7.25 0.64
C ILE A 301 -1.22 -6.37 1.88
N LEU A 302 -0.83 -5.11 1.68
CA LEU A 302 -0.54 -4.15 2.77
C LEU A 302 -1.74 -3.86 3.70
N ARG A 303 -2.98 -4.11 3.24
CA ARG A 303 -4.18 -3.98 4.08
C ARG A 303 -4.33 -5.07 5.13
N LYS A 304 -3.53 -6.14 5.07
CA LYS A 304 -3.61 -7.27 6.02
C LYS A 304 -2.82 -6.95 7.27
N GLY A 305 -3.54 -6.70 8.36
CA GLY A 305 -2.95 -6.44 9.68
C GLY A 305 -2.36 -7.70 10.34
N ASP A 306 -3.00 -8.86 10.16
CA ASP A 306 -2.50 -10.12 10.69
C ASP A 306 -1.37 -10.72 9.83
N THR A 307 -0.32 -11.21 10.49
CA THR A 307 0.88 -11.75 9.85
C THR A 307 0.63 -13.01 9.02
N LYS A 308 -0.26 -13.90 9.48
CA LYS A 308 -0.63 -15.10 8.73
C LYS A 308 -1.46 -14.71 7.51
N ASP A 309 -2.47 -13.87 7.67
CA ASP A 309 -3.28 -13.39 6.55
C ASP A 309 -2.43 -12.66 5.49
N PHE A 310 -1.43 -11.89 5.94
CA PHE A 310 -0.48 -11.21 5.06
C PHE A 310 0.34 -12.20 4.24
N PHE A 311 0.90 -13.24 4.87
CA PHE A 311 1.66 -14.28 4.15
C PHE A 311 0.79 -15.14 3.23
N GLU A 312 -0.42 -15.50 3.66
CA GLU A 312 -1.37 -16.22 2.82
C GLU A 312 -1.79 -15.39 1.59
N GLU A 313 -1.97 -14.08 1.76
CA GLU A 313 -2.28 -13.18 0.64
C GLU A 313 -1.10 -13.05 -0.32
N ILE A 314 0.16 -12.99 0.16
CA ILE A 314 1.33 -13.05 -0.73
C ILE A 314 1.35 -14.35 -1.54
N GLN A 315 1.18 -15.49 -0.87
CA GLN A 315 1.18 -16.79 -1.54
C GLN A 315 0.04 -16.91 -2.57
N LYS A 316 -1.12 -16.35 -2.27
CA LYS A 316 -2.29 -16.36 -3.15
C LYS A 316 -2.07 -15.54 -4.41
N ASN A 317 -1.40 -14.40 -4.33
CA ASN A 317 -1.10 -13.53 -5.48
C ASN A 317 0.32 -13.79 -6.04
N LYS A 318 0.85 -15.01 -5.87
CA LYS A 318 2.21 -15.38 -6.29
C LYS A 318 2.44 -15.10 -7.78
N ALA A 319 1.52 -15.51 -8.64
CA ALA A 319 1.68 -15.40 -10.08
C ALA A 319 1.77 -13.93 -10.50
N GLU A 320 0.84 -13.10 -10.01
CA GLU A 320 0.79 -11.67 -10.30
C GLU A 320 2.02 -10.92 -9.77
N LEU A 321 2.55 -11.33 -8.62
CA LEU A 321 3.79 -10.78 -8.06
C LEU A 321 5.01 -11.12 -8.92
N LEU A 322 5.12 -12.37 -9.39
CA LEU A 322 6.22 -12.80 -10.26
C LEU A 322 6.15 -12.14 -11.64
N ASP A 323 4.96 -12.07 -12.23
CA ASP A 323 4.74 -11.36 -13.50
C ASP A 323 5.14 -9.89 -13.35
N TYR A 324 4.71 -9.21 -12.28
CA TYR A 324 5.17 -7.85 -12.00
C TYR A 324 6.71 -7.79 -11.89
N GLY A 325 7.32 -8.71 -11.13
CA GLY A 325 8.77 -8.75 -10.95
C GLY A 325 9.56 -8.93 -12.25
N GLU A 326 9.02 -9.68 -13.22
CA GLU A 326 9.64 -9.89 -14.53
C GLU A 326 9.43 -8.68 -15.45
N TYR A 327 8.19 -8.25 -15.65
CA TYR A 327 7.86 -7.21 -16.65
C TYR A 327 8.20 -5.79 -16.17
N ALA A 328 8.12 -5.50 -14.86
CA ALA A 328 8.39 -4.16 -14.36
C ALA A 328 9.86 -3.75 -14.52
N VAL A 329 10.80 -4.69 -14.68
CA VAL A 329 12.22 -4.39 -14.91
C VAL A 329 12.39 -3.57 -16.19
N ASP A 330 11.77 -4.01 -17.28
CA ASP A 330 11.86 -3.32 -18.57
C ASP A 330 11.16 -1.95 -18.53
N VAL A 331 10.01 -1.86 -17.84
CA VAL A 331 9.30 -0.59 -17.63
C VAL A 331 10.18 0.40 -16.84
N LYS A 332 10.79 -0.05 -15.74
CA LYS A 332 11.67 0.80 -14.93
C LYS A 332 12.90 1.25 -15.72
N LYS A 333 13.53 0.35 -16.47
CA LYS A 333 14.68 0.64 -17.32
C LYS A 333 14.35 1.63 -18.43
N PHE A 334 13.13 1.62 -18.95
CA PHE A 334 12.67 2.58 -19.95
C PHE A 334 12.65 4.02 -19.41
N PHE A 335 12.26 4.21 -18.15
CA PHE A 335 12.21 5.52 -17.48
C PHE A 335 13.50 5.90 -16.76
N ASP A 336 14.52 5.04 -16.79
CA ASP A 336 15.82 5.32 -16.19
C ASP A 336 16.45 6.55 -16.87
N GLU A 337 16.91 7.51 -16.08
CA GLU A 337 17.50 8.76 -16.57
C GLU A 337 18.83 8.53 -17.30
N GLU A 338 19.55 7.46 -16.95
CA GLU A 338 20.77 7.05 -17.67
C GLU A 338 20.43 6.38 -19.02
N GLY A 339 19.19 5.88 -19.16
CA GLY A 339 18.68 5.21 -20.34
C GLY A 339 18.11 6.19 -21.37
N LYS A 340 18.69 6.22 -22.57
CA LYS A 340 18.13 7.04 -23.68
C LYS A 340 16.82 6.49 -24.28
N GLN A 341 16.23 5.43 -23.71
CA GLN A 341 15.08 4.73 -24.28
C GLN A 341 13.83 5.63 -24.37
N LYS A 342 13.52 6.35 -23.28
CA LYS A 342 12.42 7.32 -23.27
C LYS A 342 12.59 8.41 -24.33
N GLU A 343 13.78 9.00 -24.44
CA GLU A 343 14.06 10.06 -25.42
C GLU A 343 13.89 9.56 -26.87
N ILE A 344 14.37 8.34 -27.15
CA ILE A 344 14.21 7.68 -28.45
C ILE A 344 12.74 7.46 -28.76
N PHE A 345 11.98 6.96 -27.78
CA PHE A 345 10.54 6.71 -27.92
C PHE A 345 9.75 8.01 -28.10
N ASP A 346 10.11 9.07 -27.40
CA ASP A 346 9.53 10.41 -27.55
C ASP A 346 9.73 10.98 -28.96
N ARG A 347 10.92 10.75 -29.56
CA ARG A 347 11.17 11.11 -30.98
C ARG A 347 10.25 10.34 -31.91
N ALA A 348 10.07 9.04 -31.68
CA ALA A 348 9.14 8.22 -32.46
C ALA A 348 7.68 8.68 -32.32
N LEU A 349 7.22 8.98 -31.10
CA LEU A 349 5.88 9.52 -30.84
C LEU A 349 5.65 10.87 -31.55
N ARG A 350 6.65 11.76 -31.54
CA ARG A 350 6.59 13.03 -32.30
C ARG A 350 6.48 12.78 -33.79
N MET A 351 7.27 11.86 -34.35
CA MET A 351 7.19 11.48 -35.76
C MET A 351 5.79 10.95 -36.11
N VAL A 352 5.23 10.04 -35.31
CA VAL A 352 3.87 9.50 -35.54
C VAL A 352 2.84 10.63 -35.58
N LYS A 353 2.97 11.66 -34.73
CA LYS A 353 2.10 12.85 -34.75
C LYS A 353 2.30 13.68 -36.02
N ILE A 354 3.54 13.88 -36.48
CA ILE A 354 3.85 14.61 -37.72
C ILE A 354 3.25 13.90 -38.93
N TYR A 355 3.45 12.59 -39.07
CA TYR A 355 2.87 11.81 -40.16
C TYR A 355 1.34 11.87 -40.11
N LYS A 356 0.71 11.66 -38.95
CA LYS A 356 -0.77 11.72 -38.82
C LYS A 356 -1.33 13.07 -39.26
N LYS A 357 -0.64 14.18 -38.98
CA LYS A 357 -1.04 15.51 -39.47
C LYS A 357 -0.93 15.60 -40.99
N ASN A 358 0.15 15.08 -41.58
CA ASN A 358 0.49 15.21 -43.00
C ASN A 358 0.07 14.04 -43.90
N LYS A 359 -0.69 13.07 -43.37
CA LYS A 359 -1.01 11.79 -44.02
C LYS A 359 -1.52 11.91 -45.46
N THR A 360 -2.31 12.94 -45.75
CA THR A 360 -2.92 13.16 -47.09
C THR A 360 -1.87 13.46 -48.17
N TYR A 361 -0.72 14.02 -47.80
CA TYR A 361 0.33 14.45 -48.73
C TYR A 361 1.49 13.44 -48.83
N VAL A 362 1.66 12.56 -47.84
CA VAL A 362 2.71 11.54 -47.87
C VAL A 362 2.20 10.30 -48.60
N LEU A 363 2.34 10.29 -49.93
CA LEU A 363 1.95 9.18 -50.82
C LEU A 363 3.10 8.22 -51.13
N ASP A 364 4.33 8.58 -50.75
CA ASP A 364 5.50 7.76 -50.99
C ASP A 364 5.44 6.44 -50.20
N LYS A 365 5.68 5.32 -50.89
CA LYS A 365 5.57 3.99 -50.29
C LYS A 365 6.62 3.74 -49.22
N THR A 366 7.84 4.23 -49.41
CA THR A 366 8.94 4.02 -48.46
C THR A 366 8.71 4.80 -47.17
N ALA A 367 8.18 6.02 -47.26
CA ALA A 367 7.76 6.81 -46.09
C ALA A 367 6.61 6.13 -45.32
N ILE A 368 5.63 5.56 -46.03
CA ILE A 368 4.52 4.82 -45.42
C ILE A 368 5.02 3.57 -44.71
N GLU A 369 5.89 2.78 -45.35
CA GLU A 369 6.48 1.57 -44.74
C GLU A 369 7.30 1.89 -43.49
N ALA A 370 8.13 2.95 -43.53
CA ALA A 370 8.87 3.41 -42.36
C ALA A 370 7.93 3.84 -41.21
N TYR A 371 6.85 4.57 -41.53
CA TYR A 371 5.82 4.92 -40.57
C TYR A 371 5.14 3.69 -39.96
N GLU A 372 4.77 2.70 -40.78
CA GLU A 372 4.09 1.49 -40.32
C GLU A 372 4.96 0.68 -39.34
N GLN A 373 6.27 0.58 -39.60
CA GLN A 373 7.21 -0.08 -38.69
C GLN A 373 7.32 0.67 -37.36
N ILE A 374 7.43 1.99 -37.39
CA ILE A 374 7.51 2.82 -36.17
C ILE A 374 6.19 2.74 -35.40
N ALA A 375 5.05 2.83 -36.09
CA ALA A 375 3.73 2.70 -35.48
C ALA A 375 3.51 1.31 -34.87
N ARG A 376 4.02 0.24 -35.49
CA ARG A 376 3.98 -1.11 -34.92
C ARG A 376 4.75 -1.20 -33.60
N ILE A 377 5.95 -0.63 -33.54
CA ILE A 377 6.76 -0.61 -32.32
C ILE A 377 6.07 0.24 -31.26
N VAL A 378 5.66 1.46 -31.59
CA VAL A 378 5.06 2.41 -30.62
C VAL A 378 3.73 1.90 -30.05
N ASN A 379 2.93 1.17 -30.83
CA ASN A 379 1.65 0.62 -30.36
C ASN A 379 1.78 -0.81 -29.77
N SER A 380 2.98 -1.38 -29.70
CA SER A 380 3.20 -2.67 -29.04
C SER A 380 3.05 -2.54 -27.53
N SER A 381 2.52 -3.57 -26.87
CA SER A 381 2.47 -3.65 -25.41
C SER A 381 3.86 -3.82 -24.79
N GLU A 382 4.79 -4.45 -25.52
CA GLU A 382 6.16 -4.73 -25.08
C GLU A 382 7.20 -4.26 -26.12
N PRO A 383 7.38 -2.95 -26.31
CA PRO A 383 8.29 -2.44 -27.34
C PRO A 383 9.76 -2.46 -26.93
N TYR A 384 10.09 -2.72 -25.66
CA TYR A 384 11.40 -2.48 -25.05
C TYR A 384 12.59 -3.12 -25.80
N ARG A 385 12.38 -4.31 -26.38
CA ARG A 385 13.40 -5.01 -27.18
C ARG A 385 13.60 -4.42 -28.58
N GLU A 386 12.66 -3.63 -29.08
CA GLU A 386 12.71 -3.06 -30.43
C GLU A 386 13.00 -1.56 -30.45
N ILE A 387 13.00 -0.87 -29.29
CA ILE A 387 13.28 0.57 -29.17
C ILE A 387 14.61 0.95 -29.83
N TYR A 388 15.62 0.08 -29.81
CA TYR A 388 16.92 0.37 -30.42
C TYR A 388 16.86 0.55 -31.95
N LYS A 389 15.80 0.08 -32.62
CA LYS A 389 15.60 0.24 -34.07
C LYS A 389 14.96 1.58 -34.43
N LEU A 390 14.29 2.23 -33.47
CA LEU A 390 13.56 3.48 -33.71
C LEU A 390 14.43 4.64 -34.21
N PRO A 391 15.69 4.85 -33.76
CA PRO A 391 16.49 5.97 -34.25
C PRO A 391 16.67 5.94 -35.78
N GLU A 392 17.09 4.79 -36.32
CA GLU A 392 17.31 4.61 -37.76
C GLU A 392 16.01 4.77 -38.57
N LEU A 393 14.91 4.18 -38.08
CA LEU A 393 13.60 4.31 -38.74
C LEU A 393 13.09 5.75 -38.73
N VAL A 394 13.26 6.46 -37.61
CA VAL A 394 12.83 7.86 -37.46
C VAL A 394 13.67 8.78 -38.35
N ASP A 395 14.99 8.61 -38.38
CA ASP A 395 15.86 9.44 -39.20
C ASP A 395 15.57 9.21 -40.70
N ASN A 396 15.42 7.95 -41.14
CA ASN A 396 15.02 7.62 -42.51
C ASN A 396 13.67 8.26 -42.90
N PHE A 397 12.67 8.18 -42.02
CA PHE A 397 11.38 8.85 -42.26
C PHE A 397 11.54 10.37 -42.38
N ILE A 398 12.32 10.99 -41.50
CA ILE A 398 12.53 12.45 -41.52
C ILE A 398 13.19 12.89 -42.83
N ASP A 399 14.20 12.16 -43.30
CA ASP A 399 14.88 12.46 -44.56
C ASP A 399 13.92 12.40 -45.75
N ILE A 400 13.15 11.30 -45.87
CA ILE A 400 12.15 11.16 -46.93
C ILE A 400 11.06 12.24 -46.81
N PHE A 401 10.62 12.54 -45.59
CA PHE A 401 9.59 13.55 -45.35
C PHE A 401 10.03 14.94 -45.79
N TRP A 402 11.29 15.32 -45.51
CA TRP A 402 11.86 16.59 -45.96
C TRP A 402 12.01 16.66 -47.47
N GLU A 403 12.46 15.57 -48.11
CA GLU A 403 12.54 15.51 -49.57
C GLU A 403 11.17 15.71 -50.23
N LEU A 404 10.13 15.04 -49.72
CA LEU A 404 8.76 15.20 -50.21
C LEU A 404 8.23 16.61 -49.98
N LEU A 405 8.52 17.21 -48.82
CA LEU A 405 8.09 18.57 -48.51
C LEU A 405 8.75 19.59 -49.45
N GLU A 406 10.05 19.44 -49.71
CA GLU A 406 10.77 20.30 -50.64
C GLU A 406 10.26 20.13 -52.08
N GLN A 407 9.93 18.91 -52.51
CA GLN A 407 9.30 18.64 -53.80
C GLN A 407 7.96 19.38 -53.96
N GLU A 408 7.13 19.45 -52.91
CA GLU A 408 5.87 20.19 -52.91
C GLU A 408 6.06 21.71 -52.77
N CYS A 409 7.06 22.17 -52.03
CA CYS A 409 7.39 23.60 -51.89
C CYS A 409 7.92 24.21 -53.21
N ASN A 410 8.67 23.44 -54.02
CA ASN A 410 9.24 23.90 -55.29
C ASN A 410 8.24 24.50 -56.30
N PRO A 411 7.11 23.84 -56.66
CA PRO A 411 6.11 24.43 -57.53
C PRO A 411 5.42 25.64 -56.89
N ILE A 412 5.25 25.66 -55.56
CA ILE A 412 4.64 26.78 -54.83
C ILE A 412 5.56 28.00 -54.89
N ARG A 413 6.87 27.83 -54.69
CA ARG A 413 7.90 28.86 -54.84
C ARG A 413 7.83 29.52 -56.22
N LYS A 414 7.67 28.71 -57.28
CA LYS A 414 7.50 29.21 -58.66
C LYS A 414 6.22 30.04 -58.81
N VAL A 415 5.11 29.62 -58.19
CA VAL A 415 3.86 30.38 -58.22
C VAL A 415 4.02 31.72 -57.50
N ILE A 416 4.63 31.73 -56.32
CA ILE A 416 4.91 32.95 -55.56
C ILE A 416 5.78 33.91 -56.38
N GLN A 417 6.83 33.41 -57.01
CA GLN A 417 7.70 34.22 -57.86
C GLN A 417 6.93 34.78 -59.08
N THR A 418 6.10 33.97 -59.72
CA THR A 418 5.28 34.41 -60.86
C THR A 418 4.26 35.48 -60.44
N ASP A 419 3.63 35.32 -59.29
CA ASP A 419 2.70 36.31 -58.73
C ASP A 419 3.44 37.61 -58.40
N TYR A 420 4.65 37.53 -57.84
CA TYR A 420 5.49 38.69 -57.57
C TYR A 420 5.90 39.42 -58.86
N ASP A 421 6.34 38.69 -59.89
CA ASP A 421 6.73 39.25 -61.18
C ASP A 421 5.57 40.00 -61.84
N LYS A 422 4.35 39.45 -61.78
CA LYS A 422 3.12 40.13 -62.24
C LYS A 422 2.85 41.44 -61.49
N VAL A 423 2.99 41.44 -60.16
CA VAL A 423 2.84 42.68 -59.37
C VAL A 423 3.94 43.69 -59.75
N LYS A 424 5.16 43.21 -60.05
CA LYS A 424 6.30 44.05 -60.45
C LYS A 424 6.10 44.71 -61.81
N GLU A 425 5.58 43.97 -62.80
CA GLU A 425 5.16 44.53 -64.09
C GLU A 425 4.12 45.64 -63.89
N GLU A 426 3.14 45.41 -63.02
CA GLU A 426 2.10 46.39 -62.69
C GLU A 426 2.66 47.64 -62.00
N MET A 427 3.60 47.46 -61.06
CA MET A 427 4.30 48.56 -60.40
C MET A 427 5.08 49.43 -61.38
N ALA A 428 5.70 48.81 -62.39
CA ALA A 428 6.43 49.50 -63.44
C ALA A 428 5.50 50.24 -64.40
N ALA A 429 4.37 49.63 -64.79
CA ALA A 429 3.38 50.24 -65.68
C ALA A 429 2.75 51.52 -65.10
N TYR A 430 2.53 51.56 -63.78
CA TYR A 430 1.86 52.68 -63.09
C TYR A 430 2.81 53.62 -62.32
N ASN A 431 4.13 53.44 -62.40
CA ASN A 431 5.12 54.22 -61.65
C ASN A 431 4.77 54.33 -60.14
N ALA A 432 4.63 53.17 -59.49
CA ALA A 432 4.35 53.07 -58.06
C ALA A 432 5.41 53.81 -57.20
N SER A 433 5.00 54.36 -56.05
CA SER A 433 5.92 55.00 -55.09
C SER A 433 6.94 54.02 -54.52
N ASP A 434 8.12 54.53 -54.14
CA ASP A 434 9.17 53.68 -53.57
C ASP A 434 8.75 53.05 -52.24
N MET A 435 7.96 53.74 -51.42
CA MET A 435 7.36 53.18 -50.20
C MET A 435 6.44 51.98 -50.49
N LEU A 436 5.68 51.99 -51.59
CA LEU A 436 4.82 50.88 -51.98
C LEU A 436 5.64 49.71 -52.55
N LYS A 437 6.72 50.00 -53.30
CA LYS A 437 7.65 48.97 -53.80
C LYS A 437 8.30 48.19 -52.66
N ASP A 438 8.83 48.89 -51.66
CA ASP A 438 9.47 48.26 -50.50
C ASP A 438 8.48 47.36 -49.73
N LYS A 439 7.22 47.82 -49.58
CA LYS A 439 6.16 47.06 -48.91
C LYS A 439 5.76 45.79 -49.67
N ILE A 440 5.79 45.84 -51.00
CA ILE A 440 5.47 44.69 -51.86
C ILE A 440 6.63 43.69 -51.82
N MET A 441 7.87 44.15 -51.98
CA MET A 441 9.07 43.32 -51.91
C MET A 441 9.16 42.59 -50.57
N ASN A 442 9.07 43.31 -49.45
CA ASN A 442 9.10 42.70 -48.12
C ASN A 442 7.97 41.68 -47.89
N GLY A 443 6.79 41.88 -48.50
CA GLY A 443 5.67 40.96 -48.37
C GLY A 443 5.89 39.62 -49.08
N TYR A 444 6.52 39.64 -50.26
CA TYR A 444 6.88 38.42 -50.98
C TYR A 444 8.13 37.76 -50.41
N ASP A 445 9.12 38.54 -49.95
CA ASP A 445 10.29 38.02 -49.26
C ASP A 445 9.89 37.31 -47.95
N ASP A 446 8.98 37.88 -47.15
CA ASP A 446 8.41 37.22 -45.97
C ASP A 446 7.72 35.89 -46.35
N LEU A 447 6.92 35.88 -47.41
CA LEU A 447 6.22 34.67 -47.86
C LEU A 447 7.19 33.58 -48.32
N LEU A 448 8.27 33.95 -49.03
CA LEU A 448 9.32 33.01 -49.45
C LEU A 448 10.12 32.49 -48.25
N ASN A 449 10.50 33.35 -47.31
CA ASN A 449 11.18 32.94 -46.08
C ASN A 449 10.33 31.99 -45.24
N ARG A 450 9.01 32.23 -45.18
CA ARG A 450 8.05 31.34 -44.50
C ARG A 450 7.91 30.00 -45.22
N LEU A 451 7.95 29.98 -46.55
CA LEU A 451 7.94 28.74 -47.33
C LEU A 451 9.22 27.93 -47.09
N ASP A 452 10.38 28.58 -47.06
CA ASP A 452 11.70 27.95 -46.81
C ASP A 452 11.82 27.34 -45.40
N SER A 453 11.05 27.86 -44.44
CA SER A 453 11.00 27.37 -43.06
C SER A 453 9.76 26.52 -42.76
N ALA A 454 8.95 26.19 -43.76
CA ALA A 454 7.77 25.36 -43.60
C ALA A 454 8.18 23.93 -43.17
N ASN A 455 7.50 23.40 -42.16
CA ASN A 455 7.69 22.02 -41.67
C ASN A 455 6.41 21.18 -41.78
N ASN A 456 5.45 21.64 -42.60
CA ASN A 456 4.10 21.11 -42.69
C ASN A 456 3.55 21.36 -44.11
N PHE A 457 3.04 20.30 -44.75
CA PHE A 457 2.51 20.37 -46.12
C PHE A 457 1.30 21.31 -46.22
N TYR A 458 0.44 21.35 -45.21
CA TYR A 458 -0.75 22.22 -45.23
C TYR A 458 -0.38 23.70 -45.20
N GLU A 459 0.67 24.05 -44.45
CA GLU A 459 1.17 25.42 -44.37
C GLU A 459 1.79 25.84 -45.70
N ALA A 460 2.64 24.99 -46.29
CA ALA A 460 3.21 25.23 -47.62
C ALA A 460 2.11 25.42 -48.67
N VAL A 461 1.13 24.52 -48.75
CA VAL A 461 0.03 24.60 -49.72
C VAL A 461 -0.82 25.85 -49.51
N ALA A 462 -1.10 26.25 -48.26
CA ALA A 462 -1.86 27.47 -47.97
C ALA A 462 -1.14 28.74 -48.44
N MET A 463 0.19 28.78 -48.46
CA MET A 463 0.96 29.92 -48.94
C MET A 463 0.73 30.20 -50.43
N LYS A 464 0.36 29.19 -51.22
CA LYS A 464 -0.07 29.39 -52.61
C LYS A 464 -1.33 30.26 -52.70
N GLU A 465 -2.32 30.03 -51.84
CA GLU A 465 -3.51 30.87 -51.79
C GLU A 465 -3.22 32.25 -51.18
N GLU A 466 -2.32 32.31 -50.19
CA GLU A 466 -1.86 33.57 -49.60
C GLU A 466 -1.19 34.46 -50.65
N SER A 467 -0.34 33.88 -51.50
CA SER A 467 0.28 34.55 -52.66
C SER A 467 -0.76 35.17 -53.60
N ASP A 468 -1.78 34.40 -54.02
CA ASP A 468 -2.82 34.91 -54.92
C ASP A 468 -3.60 36.08 -54.28
N ARG A 469 -3.87 36.01 -52.97
CA ARG A 469 -4.52 37.10 -52.23
C ARG A 469 -3.63 38.33 -52.12
N LEU A 470 -2.35 38.15 -51.84
CA LEU A 470 -1.36 39.24 -51.78
C LEU A 470 -1.22 39.92 -53.14
N LYS A 471 -1.12 39.15 -54.23
CA LYS A 471 -1.13 39.68 -55.60
C LYS A 471 -2.34 40.57 -55.86
N LEU A 472 -3.56 40.09 -55.60
CA LEU A 472 -4.78 40.89 -55.80
C LEU A 472 -4.77 42.18 -54.96
N ARG A 473 -4.35 42.08 -53.69
CA ARG A 473 -4.28 43.22 -52.77
C ARG A 473 -3.27 44.26 -53.25
N TYR A 474 -2.09 43.83 -53.68
CA TYR A 474 -1.02 44.73 -54.12
C TYR A 474 -1.31 45.35 -55.48
N ILE A 475 -1.86 44.60 -56.44
CA ILE A 475 -2.32 45.18 -57.72
C ILE A 475 -3.39 46.24 -57.47
N THR A 476 -4.36 45.97 -56.59
CA THR A 476 -5.40 46.97 -56.23
C THR A 476 -4.81 48.20 -55.55
N ALA A 477 -3.77 48.04 -54.72
CA ALA A 477 -3.08 49.15 -54.09
C ALA A 477 -2.31 50.01 -55.11
N VAL A 478 -1.62 49.37 -56.07
CA VAL A 478 -0.90 50.03 -57.16
C VAL A 478 -1.86 50.81 -58.05
N THR A 479 -2.99 50.20 -58.48
CA THR A 479 -3.98 50.90 -59.32
C THR A 479 -4.62 52.07 -58.59
N ARG A 480 -4.92 51.93 -57.29
CA ARG A 480 -5.47 53.03 -56.48
C ARG A 480 -4.49 54.18 -56.32
N GLU A 481 -3.20 53.90 -56.13
CA GLU A 481 -2.17 54.94 -56.06
C GLU A 481 -2.06 55.70 -57.39
N ALA A 482 -2.15 54.98 -58.52
CA ALA A 482 -2.17 55.58 -59.85
C ALA A 482 -3.40 56.47 -60.08
N GLU A 483 -4.61 55.99 -59.74
CA GLU A 483 -5.85 56.76 -59.83
C GLU A 483 -5.80 58.03 -58.97
N GLN A 484 -5.15 57.98 -57.79
CA GLN A 484 -4.96 59.15 -56.93
C GLN A 484 -3.94 60.15 -57.50
N LYS A 485 -2.85 59.68 -58.12
CA LYS A 485 -1.89 60.54 -58.82
C LYS A 485 -2.51 61.23 -60.03
N GLU A 486 -3.33 60.51 -60.80
CA GLU A 486 -4.06 61.08 -61.94
C GLU A 486 -5.17 62.06 -61.51
N ALA A 487 -5.86 61.81 -60.40
CA ALA A 487 -6.84 62.74 -59.83
C ALA A 487 -6.17 64.03 -59.35
N ALA A 488 -5.03 63.93 -58.66
CA ALA A 488 -4.25 65.09 -58.21
C ALA A 488 -3.63 65.89 -59.38
N ALA A 489 -3.33 65.25 -60.52
CA ALA A 489 -2.86 65.93 -61.72
C ALA A 489 -3.99 66.64 -62.50
N GLY A 490 -5.26 66.25 -62.30
CA GLY A 490 -6.43 66.79 -63.00
C GLY A 490 -7.07 68.04 -62.36
N GLU A 491 -6.76 68.37 -61.11
CA GLU A 491 -7.34 69.53 -60.41
C GLU A 491 -6.71 70.89 -60.79
N GLY A 492 -5.80 70.91 -61.78
CA GLY A 492 -5.07 72.12 -62.21
C GLY A 492 -5.59 72.86 -63.46
N ALA A 493 -6.67 72.43 -64.12
CA ALA A 493 -7.20 73.09 -65.31
C ALA A 493 -8.73 73.24 -65.25
N GLY A 494 -9.22 74.47 -65.46
CA GLY A 494 -10.60 74.89 -65.24
C GLY A 494 -11.67 74.18 -66.09
N GLU A 495 -12.92 74.31 -65.60
CA GLU A 495 -14.21 73.83 -66.11
C GLU A 495 -14.23 73.17 -67.50
N VAL A 496 -14.22 71.83 -67.51
CA VAL A 496 -14.81 71.00 -68.56
C VAL A 496 -15.54 69.83 -67.90
N VAL A 497 -16.76 69.55 -68.36
CA VAL A 497 -17.60 68.42 -67.90
C VAL A 497 -16.84 67.10 -68.06
N ILE A 498 -16.44 66.48 -66.94
CA ILE A 498 -15.78 65.16 -66.92
C ILE A 498 -16.89 64.08 -66.88
N PRO A 499 -16.98 63.14 -67.85
CA PRO A 499 -17.89 61.99 -67.74
C PRO A 499 -17.47 61.06 -66.60
N PRO A 500 -18.38 60.26 -66.00
CA PRO A 500 -18.07 59.44 -64.82
C PRO A 500 -16.92 58.45 -65.11
N LYS A 501 -15.86 58.50 -64.29
CA LYS A 501 -14.70 57.60 -64.40
C LYS A 501 -15.09 56.20 -63.89
N LYS A 502 -14.97 55.19 -64.75
CA LYS A 502 -15.33 53.80 -64.46
C LYS A 502 -14.39 53.19 -63.40
N LYS A 503 -14.95 52.46 -62.43
CA LYS A 503 -14.25 51.80 -61.32
C LYS A 503 -13.60 50.50 -61.80
N THR A 504 -12.30 50.30 -61.58
CA THR A 504 -11.62 49.05 -61.96
C THR A 504 -11.83 47.96 -60.91
N VAL A 505 -12.32 46.79 -61.33
CA VAL A 505 -12.49 45.59 -60.49
C VAL A 505 -11.57 44.49 -61.02
N SER A 506 -10.59 44.08 -60.20
CA SER A 506 -9.64 43.03 -60.55
C SER A 506 -10.17 41.64 -60.15
N LEU A 507 -10.33 40.73 -61.11
CA LEU A 507 -10.81 39.36 -60.91
C LEU A 507 -9.71 38.34 -61.21
N SER A 508 -9.55 37.33 -60.35
CA SER A 508 -8.58 36.24 -60.54
C SER A 508 -9.09 35.22 -61.56
N ILE A 509 -8.29 34.95 -62.60
CA ILE A 509 -8.62 33.96 -63.65
C ILE A 509 -8.75 32.56 -63.05
N ALA A 510 -7.90 32.20 -62.08
CA ALA A 510 -7.91 30.89 -61.42
C ALA A 510 -9.24 30.60 -60.69
N LYS A 511 -9.92 31.63 -60.17
CA LYS A 511 -11.24 31.47 -59.52
C LYS A 511 -12.37 31.24 -60.52
N MET A 512 -12.17 31.53 -61.81
CA MET A 512 -13.18 31.31 -62.85
C MET A 512 -13.26 29.85 -63.28
N PHE A 513 -12.14 29.12 -63.23
CA PHE A 513 -12.04 27.72 -63.62
C PHE A 513 -12.08 26.76 -62.41
N ARG A 514 -13.18 26.73 -61.65
CA ARG A 514 -13.34 25.79 -60.52
C ARG A 514 -14.01 24.48 -60.95
N GLY A 515 -13.38 23.36 -60.57
CA GLY A 515 -13.94 21.99 -60.68
C GLY A 515 -13.26 21.12 -61.76
N THR A 516 -13.23 19.81 -61.52
CA THR A 516 -12.75 18.81 -62.49
C THR A 516 -13.81 18.60 -63.56
N ARG A 517 -13.44 18.75 -64.84
CA ARG A 517 -14.37 18.55 -65.97
C ARG A 517 -13.67 17.78 -67.08
N ASN A 518 -14.37 16.80 -67.63
CA ASN A 518 -13.95 16.10 -68.83
C ASN A 518 -14.58 16.81 -70.04
N ILE A 519 -13.75 17.25 -70.98
CA ILE A 519 -14.19 17.90 -72.21
C ILE A 519 -14.11 16.85 -73.31
N GLU A 520 -15.24 16.26 -73.67
CA GLU A 520 -15.33 15.20 -74.68
C GLU A 520 -16.05 15.67 -75.95
N SER A 521 -16.77 16.80 -75.88
CA SER A 521 -17.52 17.36 -77.00
C SER A 521 -17.42 18.87 -77.11
N LYS A 522 -17.74 19.40 -78.30
CA LYS A 522 -17.80 20.84 -78.56
C LYS A 522 -18.86 21.56 -77.71
N ALA A 523 -19.95 20.86 -77.37
CA ALA A 523 -20.99 21.37 -76.49
C ALA A 523 -20.50 21.60 -75.05
N ASP A 524 -19.51 20.83 -74.59
CA ASP A 524 -18.92 21.00 -73.25
C ASP A 524 -18.04 22.25 -73.19
N ILE A 525 -17.38 22.60 -74.30
CA ILE A 525 -16.64 23.86 -74.45
C ILE A 525 -17.62 25.04 -74.37
N ASP A 526 -18.72 24.98 -75.12
CA ASP A 526 -19.71 26.06 -75.15
C ASP A 526 -20.36 26.30 -73.78
N LYS A 527 -20.65 25.22 -73.02
CA LYS A 527 -21.13 25.33 -71.63
C LYS A 527 -20.12 26.01 -70.71
N LEU A 528 -18.85 25.66 -70.83
CA LEU A 528 -17.79 26.27 -70.03
C LEU A 528 -17.64 27.76 -70.35
N LEU A 529 -17.67 28.14 -71.62
CA LEU A 529 -17.62 29.54 -72.04
C LEU A 529 -18.86 30.31 -71.58
N ALA A 530 -20.05 29.71 -71.61
CA ALA A 530 -21.28 30.32 -71.13
C ALA A 530 -21.24 30.62 -69.62
N GLU A 531 -20.68 29.71 -68.81
CA GLU A 531 -20.51 29.94 -67.37
C GLU A 531 -19.50 31.06 -67.05
N ILE A 532 -18.38 31.10 -67.77
CA ILE A 532 -17.40 32.19 -67.63
C ILE A 532 -18.04 33.52 -68.04
N LYS A 533 -18.77 33.54 -69.16
CA LYS A 533 -19.50 34.71 -69.65
C LYS A 533 -20.51 35.22 -68.63
N ALA A 534 -21.35 34.35 -68.08
CA ALA A 534 -22.35 34.73 -67.08
C ALA A 534 -21.72 35.36 -65.81
N ARG A 535 -20.56 34.85 -65.38
CA ARG A 535 -19.82 35.43 -64.25
C ARG A 535 -19.24 36.80 -64.58
N LEU A 536 -18.64 36.97 -65.76
CA LEU A 536 -18.10 38.26 -66.19
C LEU A 536 -19.21 39.31 -66.35
N GLU A 537 -20.36 38.93 -66.90
CA GLU A 537 -21.53 39.82 -67.03
C GLU A 537 -22.10 40.24 -65.67
N SER A 538 -22.08 39.37 -64.67
CA SER A 538 -22.57 39.71 -63.32
C SER A 538 -21.72 40.76 -62.59
N GLU A 539 -20.43 40.84 -62.92
CA GLU A 539 -19.47 41.79 -62.33
C GLU A 539 -19.32 43.08 -63.16
N LEU A 540 -19.81 43.11 -64.40
CA LEU A 540 -19.69 44.25 -65.33
C LEU A 540 -20.92 45.19 -65.25
N LYS A 541 -20.88 46.19 -64.35
CA LYS A 541 -21.93 47.26 -64.26
C LYS A 541 -21.58 48.48 -65.12
N GLU A 542 -22.55 49.35 -65.40
CA GLU A 542 -22.45 50.49 -66.36
C GLU A 542 -21.19 51.37 -66.19
N ASP A 543 -20.62 51.47 -64.97
CA ASP A 543 -19.38 52.21 -64.67
C ASP A 543 -18.23 51.33 -64.15
N THR A 544 -18.02 50.13 -64.69
CA THR A 544 -16.97 49.20 -64.20
C THR A 544 -16.03 48.75 -65.32
N VAL A 545 -14.72 48.73 -65.06
CA VAL A 545 -13.71 48.08 -65.90
C VAL A 545 -13.27 46.80 -65.21
N ILE A 546 -13.47 45.65 -65.84
CA ILE A 546 -12.98 44.37 -65.30
C ILE A 546 -11.54 44.17 -65.77
N LYS A 547 -10.61 43.97 -64.82
CA LYS A 547 -9.23 43.56 -65.08
C LYS A 547 -9.05 42.11 -64.67
N LEU A 548 -8.65 41.25 -65.59
CA LEU A 548 -8.43 39.83 -65.32
C LEU A 548 -6.95 39.61 -64.94
N VAL A 549 -6.69 38.93 -63.81
CA VAL A 549 -5.34 38.80 -63.18
C VAL A 549 -4.98 37.33 -62.90
#